data_AF-B8L4C7-F1
#
_entry.id   AF-B8L4C7-F1
#
_cell.length_a   1.000
_cell.length_b   1.000
_cell.length_c   1.000
_cell.angle_alpha   90.00
_cell.angle_beta   90.00
_cell.angle_gamma   90.00
#
_symmetry.space_group_name_H-M   'P 1'
#
loop_
_entity.id
_entity.type
_entity.pdbx_description
1 polymer ?
#
loop_
_entity_poly.entity_id
_entity_poly.type
_entity_poly.pdbx_seq_one_letter_code
_entity_poly.pdbx_strand_id
1 'polypeptide(L)'
;MKFRHPDGVRLALSSGHVTLVGPDWQPLQEMFHQEALTKGCECDQTTIRTRTLEPAVAGPNAVTPLDERAKIRKALILMVERNGEGDFTGSGAPNINIVSKECGFRADKGLVLEEWNSMVEEAQQEEAARKAAEAAGVAGPDGSGAQVGQQREAGAGAGAGADGAPGAGQ
;
A
#
# COMPACT_ATOMS: atom_id res chain seq x y z
N MET A 1 -13.24 -15.10 -35.74
CA MET A 1 -12.21 -15.86 -35.00
C MET A 1 -12.63 -17.33 -35.00
N LYS A 2 -11.69 -18.26 -35.20
CA LYS A 2 -11.98 -19.70 -35.26
C LYS A 2 -11.55 -20.37 -33.96
N PHE A 3 -12.40 -21.26 -33.47
CA PHE A 3 -12.17 -22.02 -32.24
C PHE A 3 -12.34 -23.50 -32.50
N ARG A 4 -11.59 -24.33 -31.77
CA ARG A 4 -11.80 -25.77 -31.70
C ARG A 4 -11.63 -26.28 -30.27
N HIS A 5 -12.24 -27.42 -29.98
CA HIS A 5 -12.04 -28.14 -28.73
C HIS A 5 -11.95 -29.64 -29.01
N PRO A 6 -10.89 -30.34 -28.59
CA PRO A 6 -10.64 -31.74 -28.98
C PRO A 6 -11.79 -32.69 -28.61
N ASP A 7 -12.36 -32.53 -27.42
CA ASP A 7 -13.49 -33.36 -26.94
C ASP A 7 -14.87 -32.79 -27.25
N GLY A 8 -14.93 -31.61 -27.87
CA GLY A 8 -16.15 -30.82 -28.01
C GLY A 8 -16.63 -30.20 -26.69
N VAL A 9 -17.14 -28.97 -26.74
CA VAL A 9 -17.62 -28.25 -25.56
C VAL A 9 -18.88 -27.43 -25.86
N ARG A 10 -19.79 -27.44 -24.89
CA ARG A 10 -21.01 -26.63 -24.91
C ARG A 10 -20.75 -25.29 -24.26
N LEU A 11 -20.88 -24.22 -25.02
CA LEU A 11 -20.80 -22.85 -24.54
C LEU A 11 -22.22 -22.34 -24.31
N ALA A 12 -22.53 -21.92 -23.10
CA ALA A 12 -23.83 -21.39 -22.73
C ALA A 12 -23.65 -20.05 -22.03
N LEU A 13 -24.21 -19.00 -22.63
CA LEU A 13 -24.16 -17.65 -22.06
C LEU A 13 -25.37 -17.42 -21.16
N SER A 14 -25.21 -16.52 -20.18
CA SER A 14 -26.30 -16.07 -19.30
C SER A 14 -27.47 -15.41 -20.04
N SER A 15 -27.24 -14.96 -21.28
CA SER A 15 -28.27 -14.45 -22.19
C SER A 15 -29.16 -15.53 -22.80
N GLY A 16 -28.93 -16.81 -22.49
CA GLY A 16 -29.70 -17.94 -23.02
C GLY A 16 -29.22 -18.49 -24.36
N HIS A 17 -28.17 -17.89 -24.95
CA HIS A 17 -27.59 -18.37 -26.20
C HIS A 17 -26.64 -19.55 -25.93
N VAL A 18 -26.76 -20.59 -26.75
CA VAL A 18 -25.99 -21.83 -26.62
C VAL A 18 -25.38 -22.20 -27.96
N THR A 19 -24.13 -22.63 -27.95
CA THR A 19 -23.44 -23.17 -29.12
C THR A 19 -22.53 -24.34 -28.74
N LEU A 20 -22.20 -25.18 -29.71
CA LEU A 20 -21.37 -26.37 -29.54
C LEU A 20 -20.11 -26.21 -30.37
N VAL A 21 -18.96 -26.16 -29.71
CA VAL A 21 -17.65 -26.12 -30.37
C VAL A 21 -17.12 -27.54 -30.43
N GLY A 22 -16.93 -28.09 -31.62
CA GLY A 22 -16.37 -29.41 -31.86
C GLY A 22 -14.85 -29.41 -32.09
N PRO A 23 -14.28 -30.54 -32.54
CA PRO A 23 -12.85 -30.68 -32.81
C PRO A 23 -12.38 -29.92 -34.06
N ASP A 24 -13.31 -29.59 -34.97
CA ASP A 24 -13.02 -28.80 -36.16
C ASP A 24 -12.95 -27.30 -35.88
N TRP A 25 -12.06 -26.62 -36.61
CA TRP A 25 -11.92 -25.17 -36.57
C TRP A 25 -13.15 -24.47 -37.14
N GLN A 26 -14.03 -24.00 -36.26
CA GLN A 26 -15.27 -23.34 -36.65
C GLN A 26 -15.28 -21.85 -36.30
N PRO A 27 -15.87 -21.00 -37.16
CA PRO A 27 -16.06 -19.59 -36.85
C PRO A 27 -17.08 -19.43 -35.73
N LEU A 28 -16.67 -18.79 -34.64
CA LEU A 28 -17.51 -18.56 -33.47
C LEU A 28 -17.89 -17.08 -33.36
N GLN A 29 -19.11 -16.78 -32.91
CA GLN A 29 -19.53 -15.39 -32.68
C GLN A 29 -18.76 -14.76 -31.52
N GLU A 30 -18.52 -13.44 -31.59
CA GLU A 30 -17.72 -12.68 -30.60
C GLU A 30 -18.21 -12.87 -29.16
N MET A 31 -19.52 -12.95 -28.97
CA MET A 31 -20.13 -13.17 -27.65
C MET A 31 -19.70 -14.49 -26.97
N PHE A 32 -19.29 -15.50 -27.74
CA PHE A 32 -18.85 -16.78 -27.20
C PHE A 32 -17.33 -16.89 -27.09
N HIS A 33 -16.55 -15.90 -27.53
CA HIS A 33 -15.08 -15.99 -27.49
C HIS A 33 -14.56 -16.09 -26.06
N GLN A 34 -15.11 -15.29 -25.14
CA GLN A 34 -14.71 -15.32 -23.73
C GLN A 34 -15.05 -16.67 -23.07
N GLU A 35 -16.26 -17.17 -23.27
CA GLU A 35 -16.69 -18.46 -22.73
C GLU A 35 -15.86 -19.60 -23.35
N ALA A 36 -15.56 -19.55 -24.65
CA ALA A 36 -14.72 -20.53 -25.33
C ALA A 36 -13.33 -20.61 -24.69
N LEU A 37 -12.70 -19.47 -24.39
CA LEU A 37 -11.39 -19.43 -23.74
C LEU A 37 -11.43 -19.93 -22.30
N THR A 38 -12.45 -19.53 -21.54
CA THR A 38 -12.66 -20.03 -20.16
C THR A 38 -12.82 -21.55 -20.12
N LYS A 39 -13.46 -22.11 -21.15
CA LYS A 39 -13.67 -23.55 -21.30
C LYS A 39 -12.49 -24.28 -21.96
N GLY A 40 -11.37 -23.60 -22.22
CA GLY A 40 -10.15 -24.21 -22.75
C GLY A 40 -10.17 -24.48 -24.26
N CYS A 41 -11.01 -23.79 -25.03
CA CYS A 41 -10.97 -23.88 -26.49
C CYS A 41 -9.68 -23.29 -27.05
N GLU A 42 -9.09 -23.97 -28.04
CA GLU A 42 -7.97 -23.45 -28.80
C GLU A 42 -8.47 -22.40 -29.80
N CYS A 43 -7.71 -21.30 -29.93
CA CYS A 43 -7.98 -20.22 -30.87
C CYS A 43 -6.87 -20.16 -31.93
N ASP A 44 -7.26 -20.00 -33.19
CA ASP A 44 -6.34 -19.95 -34.34
C ASP A 44 -5.50 -18.65 -34.38
N GLN A 45 -5.90 -17.59 -33.65
CA GLN A 45 -5.15 -16.34 -33.60
C GLN A 45 -4.22 -16.25 -32.39
N THR A 46 -2.93 -16.05 -32.65
CA THR A 46 -1.84 -15.82 -31.67
C THR A 46 -1.99 -14.53 -30.85
N THR A 47 -2.95 -13.67 -31.20
CA THR A 47 -3.20 -12.41 -30.48
C THR A 47 -4.69 -12.28 -30.24
N ILE A 48 -5.15 -12.83 -29.12
CA ILE A 48 -6.48 -12.52 -28.63
C ILE A 48 -6.40 -11.08 -28.13
N ARG A 49 -6.92 -10.14 -28.93
CA ARG A 49 -7.44 -8.89 -28.36
C ARG A 49 -8.63 -9.33 -27.52
N THR A 50 -8.35 -9.71 -26.27
CA THR A 50 -9.36 -9.69 -25.23
C THR A 50 -9.90 -8.29 -25.30
N ARG A 51 -11.11 -8.15 -25.85
CA ARG A 51 -11.97 -7.04 -25.50
C ARG A 51 -12.27 -7.29 -24.03
N THR A 52 -11.31 -6.93 -23.18
CA THR A 52 -11.56 -6.50 -21.82
C THR A 52 -12.83 -5.70 -21.95
N LEU A 53 -13.92 -6.18 -21.35
CA LEU A 53 -15.07 -5.35 -21.08
C LEU A 53 -14.49 -4.06 -20.52
N GLU A 54 -14.42 -3.04 -21.35
CA GLU A 54 -14.15 -1.70 -20.87
C GLU A 54 -15.26 -1.49 -19.85
N PRO A 55 -14.93 -1.35 -18.55
CA PRO A 55 -15.94 -0.97 -17.59
C PRO A 55 -16.56 0.30 -18.12
N ALA A 56 -17.89 0.32 -18.15
CA ALA A 56 -18.70 1.37 -18.71
C ALA A 56 -18.07 2.76 -18.51
N VAL A 57 -17.72 3.40 -19.64
CA VAL A 57 -17.47 4.84 -19.78
C VAL A 57 -16.65 5.43 -18.64
N ALA A 58 -15.33 5.25 -18.73
CA ALA A 58 -14.40 6.20 -18.16
C ALA A 58 -14.71 7.60 -18.72
N GLY A 59 -15.45 8.41 -17.95
CA GLY A 59 -15.27 9.85 -18.02
C GLY A 59 -13.78 10.19 -17.74
N PRO A 60 -13.31 11.41 -18.04
CA PRO A 60 -11.90 11.80 -17.96
C PRO A 60 -11.25 11.75 -16.55
N ASN A 61 -11.87 11.05 -15.59
CA ASN A 61 -11.44 10.85 -14.21
C ASN A 61 -11.41 9.36 -13.81
N ALA A 62 -11.18 8.43 -14.75
CA ALA A 62 -11.01 7.02 -14.38
C ALA A 62 -9.65 6.82 -13.69
N VAL A 63 -9.72 6.79 -12.36
CA VAL A 63 -8.64 6.47 -11.47
C VAL A 63 -8.28 5.00 -11.66
N THR A 64 -7.02 4.68 -11.96
CA THR A 64 -6.57 3.29 -12.06
C THR A 64 -6.61 2.62 -10.68
N PRO A 65 -6.77 1.29 -10.58
CA PRO A 65 -6.89 0.60 -9.29
C PRO A 65 -5.67 0.74 -8.38
N LEU A 66 -4.49 0.98 -8.95
CA LEU A 66 -3.29 1.35 -8.18
C LEU A 66 -3.42 2.73 -7.53
N ASP A 67 -4.04 3.68 -8.24
CA ASP A 67 -4.24 5.05 -7.78
C ASP A 67 -5.38 5.12 -6.75
N GLU A 68 -6.36 4.22 -6.82
CA GLU A 68 -7.40 4.07 -5.79
C GLU A 68 -6.82 3.70 -4.42
N ARG A 69 -5.95 2.68 -4.35
CA ARG A 69 -5.27 2.30 -3.10
C ARG A 69 -4.41 3.44 -2.55
N ALA A 70 -3.66 4.12 -3.40
CA ALA A 70 -2.81 5.24 -2.99
C ALA A 70 -3.63 6.41 -2.42
N LYS A 71 -4.79 6.71 -3.03
CA LYS A 71 -5.72 7.74 -2.54
C LYS A 71 -6.38 7.35 -1.23
N ILE A 72 -6.80 6.09 -1.07
CA ILE A 72 -7.34 5.57 0.19
C ILE A 72 -6.31 5.69 1.30
N ARG A 73 -5.05 5.28 1.05
CA ARG A 73 -3.96 5.40 2.04
C ARG A 73 -3.73 6.86 2.44
N LYS A 74 -3.69 7.79 1.49
CA LYS A 74 -3.55 9.23 1.79
C LYS A 74 -4.73 9.77 2.61
N ALA A 75 -5.96 9.36 2.28
CA ALA A 75 -7.14 9.75 3.04
C ALA A 75 -7.11 9.19 4.47
N LEU A 76 -6.69 7.94 4.66
CA LEU A 76 -6.52 7.33 5.98
C LEU A 76 -5.48 8.06 6.82
N ILE A 77 -4.31 8.41 6.24
CA ILE A 77 -3.28 9.20 6.93
C ILE A 77 -3.85 10.56 7.36
N LEU A 78 -4.52 11.27 6.46
CA LEU A 78 -5.16 12.55 6.78
C LEU A 78 -6.21 12.41 7.88
N MET A 79 -6.97 11.32 7.92
CA MET A 79 -7.96 11.06 8.99
C MET A 79 -7.28 10.79 10.34
N VAL A 80 -6.16 10.06 10.35
CA VAL A 80 -5.36 9.84 11.57
C VAL A 80 -4.75 11.14 12.06
N GLU A 81 -4.18 11.97 11.18
CA GLU A 81 -3.57 13.26 11.53
C GLU A 81 -4.62 14.29 11.99
N ARG A 82 -5.77 14.35 11.31
CA ARG A 82 -6.88 15.25 11.68
C ARG A 82 -7.53 14.85 12.99
N ASN A 83 -7.59 13.55 13.28
CA ASN A 83 -8.24 12.97 14.46
C ASN A 83 -9.61 13.59 14.76
N GLY A 84 -10.43 13.75 13.71
CA GLY A 84 -11.72 14.41 13.81
C GLY A 84 -12.80 13.52 14.43
N GLU A 85 -13.77 14.15 15.08
CA GLU A 85 -14.90 13.43 15.67
C GLU A 85 -15.76 12.80 14.56
N GLY A 86 -15.92 11.48 14.60
CA GLY A 86 -16.67 10.70 13.60
C GLY A 86 -15.84 10.17 12.41
N ASP A 87 -14.55 10.48 12.36
CA ASP A 87 -13.61 9.90 11.38
C ASP A 87 -13.40 8.40 11.63
N PHE A 88 -13.41 8.00 12.90
CA PHE A 88 -13.33 6.61 13.33
C PHE A 88 -14.65 6.17 13.93
N THR A 89 -14.97 4.91 13.69
CA THR A 89 -16.09 4.23 14.35
C THR A 89 -15.71 3.90 15.80
N GLY A 90 -16.69 3.62 16.66
CA GLY A 90 -16.43 3.21 18.05
C GLY A 90 -15.60 1.94 18.21
N SER A 91 -15.36 1.20 17.13
CA SER A 91 -14.46 0.04 17.07
C SER A 91 -13.02 0.39 16.69
N GLY A 92 -12.71 1.68 16.47
CA GLY A 92 -11.40 2.15 16.00
C GLY A 92 -11.15 1.95 14.51
N ALA A 93 -12.12 1.42 13.75
CA ALA A 93 -12.03 1.29 12.30
C ALA A 93 -12.41 2.60 11.59
N PRO A 94 -11.79 2.95 10.46
CA PRO A 94 -12.08 4.17 9.71
C PRO A 94 -13.49 4.17 9.13
N ASN A 95 -14.15 5.32 9.14
CA ASN A 95 -15.50 5.47 8.60
C ASN A 95 -15.46 5.59 7.06
N ILE A 96 -15.95 4.57 6.37
CA ILE A 96 -15.89 4.43 4.91
C ILE A 96 -16.60 5.59 4.19
N ASN A 97 -17.64 6.17 4.79
CA ASN A 97 -18.35 7.31 4.21
C ASN A 97 -17.46 8.55 4.15
N ILE A 98 -16.61 8.73 5.16
CA ILE A 98 -15.67 9.84 5.21
C ILE A 98 -14.52 9.57 4.23
N VAL A 99 -13.95 8.36 4.23
CA VAL A 99 -12.89 7.98 3.27
C VAL A 99 -13.36 8.17 1.84
N SER A 100 -14.59 7.75 1.50
CA SER A 100 -15.17 7.93 0.16
C SER A 100 -15.36 9.41 -0.20
N LYS A 101 -15.74 10.24 0.78
CA LYS A 101 -15.89 11.69 0.59
C LYS A 101 -14.54 12.37 0.34
N GLU A 102 -13.51 12.00 1.08
CA GLU A 102 -12.14 12.54 0.93
C GLU A 102 -11.49 12.06 -0.37
N CYS A 103 -11.72 10.81 -0.77
CA CYS A 103 -11.18 10.24 -2.00
C CYS A 103 -11.89 10.76 -3.27
N GLY A 104 -13.12 11.27 -3.15
CA GLY A 104 -13.93 11.73 -4.28
C GLY A 104 -14.52 10.59 -5.13
N PHE A 105 -14.43 9.34 -4.66
CA PHE A 105 -15.02 8.16 -5.28
C PHE A 105 -15.54 7.21 -4.20
N ARG A 106 -16.41 6.27 -4.59
CA ARG A 106 -16.97 5.28 -3.67
C ARG A 106 -15.91 4.22 -3.36
N ALA A 107 -15.26 4.33 -2.21
CA ALA A 107 -14.23 3.38 -1.80
C ALA A 107 -14.85 2.03 -1.41
N ASP A 108 -14.20 0.93 -1.81
CA ASP A 108 -14.61 -0.41 -1.42
C ASP A 108 -14.30 -0.69 0.06
N LYS A 109 -15.27 -1.26 0.77
CA LYS A 109 -15.13 -1.54 2.21
C LYS A 109 -14.02 -2.54 2.50
N GLY A 110 -13.86 -3.57 1.67
CA GLY A 110 -12.82 -4.58 1.84
C GLY A 110 -11.44 -3.97 1.68
N LEU A 111 -11.27 -3.15 0.64
CA LEU A 111 -10.01 -2.47 0.34
C LEU A 111 -9.58 -1.49 1.44
N VAL A 112 -10.51 -0.69 1.97
CA VAL A 112 -10.22 0.28 3.06
C VAL A 112 -9.82 -0.44 4.34
N LEU A 113 -10.52 -1.52 4.69
CA LEU A 113 -10.19 -2.31 5.88
C LEU A 113 -8.86 -3.05 5.73
N GLU A 114 -8.55 -3.57 4.54
CA GLU A 114 -7.29 -4.23 4.24
C GLU A 114 -6.11 -3.27 4.43
N GLU A 115 -6.15 -2.07 3.83
CA GLU A 115 -5.07 -1.09 4.01
C GLU A 115 -4.99 -0.55 5.44
N TRP A 116 -6.12 -0.39 6.12
CA TRP A 116 -6.11 0.00 7.54
C TRP A 116 -5.44 -1.05 8.41
N ASN A 117 -5.78 -2.33 8.22
CA ASN A 117 -5.13 -3.42 8.96
C ASN A 117 -3.63 -3.49 8.65
N SER A 118 -3.23 -3.36 7.38
CA SER A 118 -1.80 -3.26 7.02
C SER A 118 -1.10 -2.11 7.74
N MET A 119 -1.68 -0.91 7.78
CA MET A 119 -1.09 0.22 8.49
C MET A 119 -0.99 -0.01 10.00
N VAL A 120 -2.01 -0.62 10.62
CA VAL A 120 -2.01 -0.94 12.05
C VAL A 120 -0.96 -2.02 12.36
N GLU A 121 -0.86 -3.04 11.51
CA GLU A 121 0.16 -4.11 11.64
C GLU A 121 1.58 -3.54 11.49
N GLU A 122 1.82 -2.67 10.50
CA GLU A 122 3.10 -1.99 10.33
C GLU A 122 3.47 -1.14 11.56
N ALA A 123 2.51 -0.37 12.11
CA ALA A 123 2.74 0.43 13.31
C ALA A 123 3.00 -0.43 14.56
N GLN A 124 2.27 -1.54 14.72
CA GLN A 124 2.49 -2.48 15.81
C GLN A 124 3.84 -3.19 15.69
N GLN A 125 4.28 -3.48 14.47
CA GLN A 125 5.57 -4.11 14.22
C GLN A 125 6.74 -3.15 14.52
N GLU A 126 6.58 -1.86 14.21
CA GLU A 126 7.56 -0.82 14.55
C GLU A 126 7.62 -0.56 16.06
N GLU A 127 6.47 -0.53 16.75
CA GLU A 127 6.43 -0.41 18.21
C GLU A 127 6.99 -1.66 18.90
N ALA A 128 6.71 -2.85 18.39
CA ALA A 128 7.29 -4.10 18.88
C ALA A 128 8.81 -4.14 18.66
N ALA A 129 9.29 -3.64 17.51
CA ALA A 129 10.72 -3.51 17.23
C ALA A 129 11.39 -2.51 18.17
N ARG A 130 10.75 -1.36 18.44
CA ARG A 130 11.23 -0.37 19.40
C ARG A 130 11.24 -0.92 20.83
N LYS A 131 10.19 -1.63 21.24
CA LYS A 131 10.08 -2.26 22.57
C LYS A 131 11.07 -3.41 22.73
N ALA A 132 11.36 -4.16 21.67
CA ALA A 132 12.42 -5.16 21.64
C ALA A 132 13.81 -4.52 21.72
N ALA A 133 14.03 -3.38 21.05
CA ALA A 133 15.28 -2.62 21.15
C ALA A 133 15.47 -1.99 22.55
N GLU A 134 14.39 -1.52 23.18
CA GLU A 134 14.40 -1.00 24.56
C GLU A 134 14.64 -2.13 25.58
N ALA A 135 14.02 -3.29 25.40
CA ALA A 135 14.28 -4.48 26.22
C ALA A 135 15.71 -5.04 26.06
N ALA A 136 16.32 -4.87 24.88
CA ALA A 136 17.72 -5.19 24.64
C ALA A 136 18.70 -4.10 25.13
N GLY A 137 18.20 -2.94 25.56
CA GLY A 137 18.98 -1.73 25.85
C GLY A 137 19.20 -1.39 27.33
N VAL A 138 18.82 -2.25 28.29
CA VAL A 138 19.18 -2.09 29.72
C VAL A 138 20.38 -2.96 30.11
N ALA A 139 21.47 -2.81 29.36
CA ALA A 139 22.82 -3.09 29.84
C ALA A 139 23.64 -1.82 29.64
N GLY A 140 23.25 -0.75 30.34
CA GLY A 140 24.18 0.34 30.58
C GLY A 140 25.39 -0.26 31.31
N PRO A 141 26.62 -0.08 30.81
CA PRO A 141 27.80 -0.46 31.58
C PRO A 141 27.77 0.34 32.88
N ASP A 142 27.77 -0.39 33.98
CA ASP A 142 27.93 0.12 35.34
C ASP A 142 29.21 0.94 35.41
N GLY A 143 29.08 2.24 35.13
CA GLY A 143 30.08 3.25 35.37
C GLY A 143 30.02 3.63 36.84
N SER A 144 30.60 2.79 37.70
CA SER A 144 30.79 3.11 39.11
C SER A 144 32.16 2.62 39.57
N GLY A 145 33.08 3.56 39.79
CA GLY A 145 34.31 3.31 40.56
C GLY A 145 35.62 3.71 39.90
N ALA A 146 35.71 4.88 39.26
CA ALA A 146 36.99 5.56 39.11
C ALA A 146 37.51 5.93 40.51
N GLN A 147 38.38 5.08 41.08
CA GLN A 147 39.09 5.39 42.31
C GLN A 147 40.17 6.44 42.04
N VAL A 148 39.92 7.60 42.63
CA VAL A 148 40.82 8.70 42.91
C VAL A 148 42.08 8.23 43.65
N GLY A 149 43.25 8.73 43.23
CA GLY A 149 44.30 9.14 44.17
C GLY A 149 45.68 8.49 44.02
N GLN A 150 46.48 8.91 43.04
CA GLN A 150 47.93 8.98 43.24
C GLN A 150 48.64 9.95 42.28
N GLN A 151 49.71 10.56 42.80
CA GLN A 151 50.68 11.49 42.20
C GLN A 151 50.27 12.97 42.17
N ARG A 152 50.67 13.78 43.15
CA ARG A 152 52.02 14.32 43.47
C ARG A 152 52.61 15.24 42.38
N GLU A 153 52.74 16.50 42.83
CA GLU A 153 53.91 17.38 42.70
C GLU A 153 54.06 18.27 41.45
N ALA A 154 53.90 19.57 41.75
CA ALA A 154 54.82 20.66 41.44
C ALA A 154 54.76 21.37 40.07
N GLY A 155 54.89 22.70 40.15
CA GLY A 155 55.35 23.60 39.08
C GLY A 155 54.23 24.46 38.49
N ALA A 156 53.98 25.68 38.96
CA ALA A 156 54.74 26.93 38.75
C ALA A 156 54.55 27.56 37.35
N GLY A 157 54.20 28.86 37.34
CA GLY A 157 54.20 29.77 36.19
C GLY A 157 52.78 30.15 35.74
N ALA A 158 52.17 31.26 36.15
CA ALA A 158 52.52 32.69 35.99
C ALA A 158 52.56 33.16 34.51
N GLY A 159 51.70 34.12 34.17
CA GLY A 159 51.65 34.86 32.90
C GLY A 159 50.21 35.10 32.45
N ALA A 160 49.50 36.13 32.94
CA ALA A 160 49.59 37.53 32.54
C ALA A 160 49.44 37.73 31.01
N GLY A 161 48.31 38.31 30.60
CA GLY A 161 48.04 38.67 29.21
C GLY A 161 46.65 39.26 29.04
N ALA A 162 46.50 40.50 29.49
CA ALA A 162 45.39 41.36 29.10
C ALA A 162 45.51 41.77 27.62
N ASP A 163 44.37 42.13 27.03
CA ASP A 163 44.14 43.25 26.09
C ASP A 163 43.35 42.84 24.84
N GLY A 164 42.31 43.61 24.50
CA GLY A 164 41.55 43.44 23.26
C GLY A 164 40.09 43.88 23.35
N ALA A 165 39.87 45.20 23.30
CA ALA A 165 38.57 45.88 23.25
C ALA A 165 37.73 45.55 21.98
N PRO A 166 36.40 45.81 22.01
CA PRO A 166 35.51 45.66 20.85
C PRO A 166 35.56 46.88 19.91
N GLY A 167 35.91 46.65 18.65
CA GLY A 167 35.86 47.64 17.57
C GLY A 167 34.55 47.57 16.80
N ALA A 168 33.84 48.70 16.76
CA ALA A 168 32.64 48.96 15.96
C ALA A 168 32.97 49.40 14.52
N GLY A 169 32.03 49.18 13.60
CA GLY A 169 31.95 49.76 12.24
C GLY A 169 30.89 48.97 11.47
N GLN A 170 29.64 49.45 11.35
CA GLN A 170 29.13 50.43 10.37
C GLN A 170 29.52 50.13 8.93
#